data_AF-A0A314Z3C3-F1
#
_entry.id   AF-A0A314Z3C3-F1
#
_cell.length_a   1.000
_cell.length_b   1.000
_cell.length_c   1.000
_cell.angle_alpha   90.00
_cell.angle_beta   90.00
_cell.angle_gamma   90.00
#
_symmetry.space_group_name_H-M   'P 1'
#
loop_
_entity.id
_entity.type
_entity.pdbx_description
1 polymer ?
#
loop_
_entity_poly.entity_id
_entity_poly.type
_entity_poly.pdbx_seq_one_letter_code
_entity_poly.pdbx_strand_id
1 'polypeptide(L)'
;MKRFHDTTLPFWDKNIQYVFDGYKTLPFPFESVGFGSEGNPLPLDIPKQLSFEGFLKMLRSWSAVTTAKDQGVDLLPEKVVKEFEGAWGGSKLVRSVSYKAFMLAGKVRLRSL
;
A
#
# COMPACT_ATOMS: atom_id res chain seq x y z
N MET A 1 3.05 11.21 -7.27
CA MET A 1 2.88 10.29 -6.12
C MET A 1 3.96 10.38 -5.07
N LYS A 2 5.26 10.34 -5.39
CA LYS A 2 6.33 10.37 -4.37
C LYS A 2 6.15 11.48 -3.32
N ARG A 3 5.95 12.73 -3.77
CA ARG A 3 5.75 13.88 -2.87
C ARG A 3 4.61 13.67 -1.86
N PHE A 4 3.47 13.13 -2.30
CA PHE A 4 2.35 12.86 -1.40
C PHE A 4 2.64 11.68 -0.46
N HIS A 5 3.31 10.64 -0.94
CA HIS A 5 3.73 9.55 -0.08
C HIS A 5 4.64 10.06 1.06
N ASP A 6 5.60 10.94 0.74
CA ASP A 6 6.53 11.51 1.72
C ASP A 6 5.77 12.28 2.83
N THR A 7 4.64 12.95 2.53
CA THR A 7 3.82 13.61 3.55
C THR A 7 3.08 12.66 4.48
N THR A 8 2.92 11.39 4.10
CA THR A 8 2.26 10.37 4.95
C THR A 8 3.21 9.74 5.96
N LEU A 9 4.53 9.83 5.74
CA LEU A 9 5.56 9.16 6.54
C LEU A 9 5.41 9.36 8.07
N PRO A 10 5.11 10.56 8.59
CA PRO A 10 4.98 10.78 10.03
C PRO A 10 3.79 10.07 10.69
N PHE A 11 2.80 9.61 9.90
CA PHE A 11 1.51 9.14 10.41
C PHE A 11 1.32 7.62 10.29
N TRP A 12 2.31 6.91 9.75
CA TRP A 12 2.27 5.45 9.69
C TRP A 12 2.62 4.82 11.04
N ASP A 13 2.07 3.63 11.28
CA ASP A 13 2.51 2.78 12.38
C ASP A 13 3.99 2.39 12.21
N LYS A 14 4.71 2.23 13.33
CA LYS A 14 6.14 1.86 13.32
C LYS A 14 6.43 0.56 12.55
N ASN A 15 5.48 -0.38 12.49
CA ASN A 15 5.65 -1.65 11.80
C ASN A 15 5.42 -1.55 10.28
N ILE A 16 5.07 -0.37 9.75
CA ILE A 16 4.87 -0.16 8.31
C ILE A 16 6.13 -0.50 7.50
N GLN A 17 7.31 -0.44 8.13
CA GLN A 17 8.57 -0.73 7.46
C GLN A 17 8.56 -2.12 6.81
N TYR A 18 7.93 -3.12 7.43
CA TYR A 18 7.78 -4.44 6.82
C TYR A 18 7.00 -4.38 5.49
N VAL A 19 5.98 -3.54 5.39
CA VAL A 19 5.19 -3.33 4.16
C VAL A 19 6.01 -2.54 3.13
N PHE A 20 6.72 -1.49 3.53
CA PHE A 20 7.58 -0.71 2.64
C PHE A 20 8.73 -1.54 2.07
N ASP A 21 9.28 -2.47 2.86
CA ASP A 21 10.28 -3.43 2.41
C ASP A 21 9.69 -4.61 1.61
N GLY A 22 8.37 -4.62 1.39
CA GLY A 22 7.68 -5.67 0.66
C GLY A 22 7.71 -7.04 1.35
N TYR A 23 7.77 -7.07 2.68
CA TYR A 23 8.01 -8.22 3.55
C TYR A 23 9.39 -8.87 3.45
N LYS A 24 10.39 -8.24 2.80
CA LYS A 24 11.76 -8.78 2.75
C LYS A 24 12.43 -8.90 4.12
N THR A 25 12.11 -7.99 5.03
CA THR A 25 12.68 -7.92 6.37
C THR A 25 11.78 -8.56 7.43
N LEU A 26 10.61 -9.07 7.04
CA LEU A 26 9.65 -9.68 7.95
C LEU A 26 10.13 -11.11 8.33
N PRO A 27 10.38 -11.41 9.62
CA PRO A 27 10.66 -12.76 10.05
C PRO A 27 9.48 -13.68 9.71
N PHE A 28 9.75 -14.77 9.00
CA PHE A 28 8.70 -15.64 8.47
C PHE A 28 9.11 -17.11 8.63
N PRO A 29 9.04 -17.66 9.86
CA PRO A 29 9.59 -18.97 10.23
C PRO A 29 8.69 -20.15 9.80
N PHE A 30 8.06 -20.04 8.63
CA PHE A 30 7.16 -21.05 8.08
C PHE A 30 7.81 -21.73 6.89
N GLU A 31 7.50 -23.01 6.72
CA GLU A 31 8.00 -23.76 5.57
C GLU A 31 7.34 -23.23 4.29
N SER A 32 8.15 -22.80 3.31
CA SER A 32 7.62 -22.24 2.07
C SER A 32 6.73 -23.24 1.33
N VAL A 33 5.62 -22.75 0.78
CA VAL A 33 4.69 -23.53 -0.06
C VAL A 33 4.71 -23.06 -1.53
N GLY A 34 5.80 -22.40 -1.95
CA GLY A 34 5.97 -21.92 -3.33
C GLY A 34 5.45 -20.50 -3.61
N PHE A 35 4.91 -19.80 -2.61
CA PHE A 35 4.46 -18.41 -2.73
C PHE A 35 5.31 -17.46 -1.88
N GLY A 36 6.61 -17.47 -2.15
CA GLY A 36 7.62 -16.70 -1.42
C GLY A 36 8.20 -17.44 -0.21
N SER A 37 9.31 -16.91 0.31
CA SER A 37 9.98 -17.37 1.52
C SER A 37 10.59 -16.18 2.28
N GLU A 38 11.02 -16.38 3.53
CA GLU A 38 11.71 -15.34 4.30
C GLU A 38 12.86 -14.72 3.47
N GLY A 39 12.94 -13.39 3.45
CA GLY A 39 13.91 -12.64 2.63
C GLY A 39 13.57 -12.53 1.13
N ASN A 40 12.71 -13.40 0.60
CA ASN A 40 12.37 -13.49 -0.82
C ASN A 40 10.85 -13.63 -1.07
N PRO A 41 10.07 -12.55 -0.82
CA PRO A 41 8.64 -12.52 -1.07
C PRO A 41 8.34 -12.61 -2.57
N LEU A 42 7.23 -13.28 -2.92
CA LEU A 42 6.80 -13.41 -4.31
C LEU A 42 6.20 -12.07 -4.78
N PRO A 43 6.76 -11.40 -5.81
CA PRO A 43 6.13 -10.23 -6.41
C PRO A 43 4.90 -10.62 -7.23
N LEU A 44 3.85 -9.81 -7.13
CA LEU A 44 2.58 -10.01 -7.82
C LEU A 44 2.13 -8.69 -8.47
N ASP A 45 1.52 -8.80 -9.63
CA ASP A 45 0.89 -7.68 -10.33
C ASP A 45 -0.62 -7.87 -10.33
N ILE A 46 -1.35 -6.92 -9.75
CA ILE A 46 -2.81 -6.95 -9.69
C ILE A 46 -3.35 -5.86 -10.63
N PRO A 47 -3.75 -6.21 -11.87
CA PRO A 47 -4.31 -5.25 -12.80
C PRO A 47 -5.70 -4.78 -12.33
N LYS A 48 -5.99 -3.50 -12.50
CA LYS A 48 -7.26 -2.88 -12.13
C LYS A 48 -7.63 -1.74 -13.07
N GLN A 49 -8.91 -1.66 -13.42
CA GLN A 49 -9.50 -0.44 -13.96
C GLN A 49 -9.91 0.46 -12.78
N LEU A 50 -9.33 1.65 -12.71
CA LEU A 50 -9.51 2.57 -11.59
C LEU A 50 -10.05 3.92 -12.08
N SER A 51 -11.16 4.39 -11.50
CA SER A 51 -11.64 5.76 -11.70
C SER A 51 -10.87 6.74 -10.81
N PHE A 52 -10.91 8.03 -11.13
CA PHE A 52 -10.31 9.05 -10.27
C PHE A 52 -10.89 9.05 -8.85
N GLU A 53 -12.22 8.93 -8.73
CA GLU A 53 -12.88 8.82 -7.44
C GLU A 53 -12.43 7.56 -6.67
N GLY A 54 -12.27 6.43 -7.37
CA GLY A 54 -11.76 5.19 -6.79
C GLY A 54 -10.33 5.35 -6.28
N PHE A 55 -9.47 6.05 -7.01
CA PHE A 55 -8.13 6.41 -6.59
C PHE A 55 -8.15 7.26 -5.30
N LEU A 56 -8.98 8.30 -5.24
CA LEU A 56 -9.10 9.13 -4.03
C LEU A 56 -9.64 8.35 -2.83
N LYS A 57 -10.65 7.48 -3.04
CA LYS A 57 -11.17 6.59 -1.98
C LYS A 57 -10.06 5.70 -1.43
N MET A 58 -9.23 5.13 -2.31
CA MET A 58 -8.10 4.29 -1.93
C MET A 58 -7.04 5.06 -1.14
N LEU A 59 -6.69 6.29 -1.53
CA LEU A 59 -5.78 7.12 -0.70
C LEU A 59 -6.38 7.45 0.67
N ARG A 60 -7.69 7.76 0.72
CA ARG A 60 -8.39 8.07 1.99
C ARG A 60 -8.49 6.88 2.93
N SER A 61 -8.42 5.65 2.41
CA SER A 61 -8.42 4.42 3.23
C SER A 61 -7.03 4.03 3.73
N TRP A 62 -5.97 4.78 3.40
CA TRP A 62 -4.64 4.52 3.97
C TRP A 62 -4.65 4.89 5.44
N SER A 63 -4.14 4.00 6.29
CA SER A 63 -4.12 4.24 7.74
C SER A 63 -3.40 5.54 8.10
N ALA A 64 -2.28 5.87 7.44
CA ALA A 64 -1.61 7.16 7.66
C ALA A 64 -2.47 8.39 7.31
N VAL A 65 -3.34 8.31 6.30
CA VAL A 65 -4.24 9.41 5.95
C VAL A 65 -5.34 9.55 7.00
N THR A 66 -5.88 8.43 7.49
CA THR A 66 -6.83 8.42 8.61
C THR A 66 -6.19 8.99 9.89
N THR A 67 -5.02 8.48 10.28
CA THR A 67 -4.27 8.95 11.46
C THR A 67 -3.95 10.44 11.38
N ALA A 68 -3.48 10.93 10.24
CA ALA A 68 -3.20 12.37 10.06
C ALA A 68 -4.46 13.20 10.29
N LYS A 69 -5.59 12.77 9.73
CA LYS A 69 -6.87 13.45 9.88
C LYS A 69 -7.35 13.46 11.33
N ASP A 70 -7.19 12.35 12.05
CA ASP A 70 -7.54 12.26 13.48
C ASP A 70 -6.66 13.18 14.34
N GLN A 71 -5.43 13.48 13.89
CA GLN A 71 -4.52 14.46 14.48
C GLN A 71 -4.77 15.90 13.99
N GLY A 72 -5.83 16.14 13.22
CA GLY A 72 -6.18 17.47 12.70
C GLY A 72 -5.40 17.91 11.46
N VAL A 73 -4.64 17.01 10.83
CA VAL A 73 -3.87 17.28 9.61
C VAL A 73 -4.60 16.72 8.38
N ASP A 74 -5.09 17.61 7.52
CA ASP A 74 -5.64 17.19 6.22
C ASP A 74 -4.51 17.02 5.19
N LEU A 75 -4.20 15.77 4.85
CA LEU A 75 -3.22 15.42 3.82
C LEU A 75 -3.79 15.49 2.40
N LEU A 76 -5.12 15.48 2.24
CA LEU A 76 -5.80 15.53 0.96
C LEU A 76 -6.68 16.79 0.83
N PRO A 77 -6.14 18.00 1.10
CA PRO A 77 -6.91 19.22 0.93
C PRO A 77 -7.24 19.43 -0.55
N GLU A 78 -8.24 20.27 -0.83
CA GLU A 78 -8.77 20.49 -2.19
C GLU A 78 -7.68 20.78 -3.22
N LYS A 79 -6.65 21.55 -2.84
CA LYS A 79 -5.51 21.85 -3.70
C LYS A 79 -4.78 20.58 -4.17
N VAL A 80 -4.49 19.66 -3.26
CA VAL A 80 -3.81 18.38 -3.57
C VAL A 80 -4.71 17.50 -4.43
N VAL A 81 -6.02 17.48 -4.14
CA VAL A 81 -6.99 16.74 -4.95
C VAL A 81 -7.05 17.27 -6.39
N LYS A 82 -7.06 18.59 -6.59
CA LYS A 82 -7.02 19.22 -7.92
C LYS A 82 -5.72 18.92 -8.67
N GLU A 83 -4.58 18.91 -7.98
CA GLU A 83 -3.31 18.49 -8.57
C GLU A 83 -3.35 17.03 -9.04
N PHE A 84 -3.94 16.14 -8.24
CA PHE A 84 -4.16 14.75 -8.65
C PHE A 84 -5.11 14.64 -9.84
N GLU A 85 -6.21 15.39 -9.86
CA GLU A 85 -7.16 15.37 -10.98
C GLU A 85 -6.49 15.81 -12.29
N GLY A 86 -5.70 16.90 -12.22
CA GLY A 86 -4.93 17.39 -13.36
C GLY A 86 -3.94 16.34 -13.88
N ALA A 87 -3.16 15.72 -12.98
CA ALA A 87 -2.24 14.65 -13.34
C ALA A 87 -2.95 13.38 -13.84
N TRP A 88 -4.17 13.12 -13.36
CA TRP A 88 -5.01 12.00 -13.81
C TRP A 88 -5.56 12.22 -15.23
N GLY A 89 -5.60 13.46 -15.71
CA GLY A 89 -6.19 13.87 -16.98
C GLY A 89 -7.70 14.14 -16.90
N GLY A 90 -8.23 14.39 -15.71
CA GLY A 90 -9.64 14.69 -15.46
C GLY A 90 -10.40 13.58 -14.74
N SER A 91 -11.34 13.97 -13.88
CA SER A 91 -12.08 13.07 -12.97
C SER A 91 -12.91 11.98 -13.63
N LYS A 92 -13.31 12.16 -14.89
CA LYS A 92 -14.15 11.19 -15.64
C LYS A 92 -13.36 10.02 -16.23
N LEU A 93 -12.02 10.10 -16.26
CA LEU A 93 -11.20 9.06 -16.87
C LEU A 93 -11.04 7.85 -15.94
N VAL A 94 -11.18 6.67 -16.55
CA VAL A 94 -10.78 5.39 -15.95
C VAL A 94 -9.40 5.02 -16.50
N ARG A 95 -8.47 4.70 -15.61
CA ARG A 95 -7.09 4.31 -15.95
C ARG A 95 -6.88 2.83 -15.67
N SER A 96 -6.16 2.17 -16.57
CA SER A 96 -5.58 0.86 -16.29
C SER A 96 -4.36 1.04 -15.41
N VAL A 97 -4.41 0.50 -14.20
CA VAL A 97 -3.31 0.53 -13.23
C VAL A 97 -2.94 -0.90 -12.84
N SER A 98 -1.71 -1.10 -12.38
CA SER A 98 -1.28 -2.37 -11.77
C SER A 98 -0.79 -2.08 -10.37
N TYR A 99 -1.42 -2.70 -9.37
CA TYR A 99 -0.93 -2.68 -8.00
C TYR A 99 0.18 -3.70 -7.88
N LYS A 100 1.37 -3.23 -7.48
CA LYS A 100 2.50 -4.08 -7.12
C LYS A 100 2.25 -4.63 -5.73
N ALA A 101 1.97 -5.92 -5.65
CA ALA A 101 1.76 -6.65 -4.41
C ALA A 101 2.92 -7.62 -4.16
N PHE A 102 2.96 -8.16 -2.96
CA PHE A 102 3.96 -9.13 -2.54
C PHE A 102 3.30 -10.15 -1.61
N MET A 103 3.78 -11.39 -1.63
CA MET A 103 3.19 -12.50 -0.90
C MET A 103 4.26 -13.35 -0.21
N LEU A 104 3.94 -13.76 1.00
CA LEU A 104 4.60 -14.83 1.75
C LEU A 104 3.51 -15.80 2.18
N ALA A 105 3.66 -17.07 1.83
CA ALA A 105 2.82 -18.14 2.35
C ALA A 105 3.70 -19.31 2.79
N GLY A 106 3.37 -19.88 3.94
CA GLY A 106 4.09 -21.03 4.47
C GLY A 106 3.23 -21.88 5.38
N LYS A 107 3.67 -23.13 5.55
CA LYS A 107 3.06 -24.11 6.43
C LYS A 107 3.67 -24.00 7.82
N VAL A 108 2.81 -24.01 8.84
CA VAL A 108 3.25 -24.08 10.25
C VAL A 108 3.87 -25.45 10.50
N ARG A 109 5.09 -25.46 11.06
CA ARG A 109 5.66 -26.68 11.62
C ARG A 109 4.94 -26.97 12.94
N LEU A 110 4.05 -27.95 12.95
CA LEU A 110 3.59 -28.57 14.19
C LEU A 110 4.81 -29.24 14.83
N ARG A 111 5.26 -28.75 15.98
CA ARG A 111 6.21 -29.52 16.80
C ARG A 111 5.45 -30.75 17.29
N SER A 112 5.84 -31.93 16.84
CA SER A 112 5.52 -33.17 17.54
C SER A 112 6.12 -33.03 18.95
N LEU A 113 5.26 -33.13 19.97
CA LEU A 113 5.67 -33.23 21.37
C LEU A 113 6.46 -34.52 21.60
#